data_AF-A0A6N9P1J3-F1
#
_entry.id   AF-A0A6N9P1J3-F1
#
_cell.length_a   1.000
_cell.length_b   1.000
_cell.length_c   1.000
_cell.angle_alpha   90.00
_cell.angle_beta   90.00
_cell.angle_gamma   90.00
#
_symmetry.space_group_name_H-M   'P 1'
#
loop_
_entity.id
_entity.type
_entity.pdbx_description
1 polymer ?
#
loop_
_entity_poly.entity_id
_entity_poly.type
_entity_poly.pdbx_seq_one_letter_code
_entity_poly.pdbx_strand_id
1 'polypeptide(L)'
;MGLMYQIVVTLLSFLEFAMFARAILSWFPQGRDSRLNEMLYFVTEPIIMPFRKLTEPFQRGNMIPIDFAFLLAFIMLGVLRQLLAYGLY
;
A
#
# COMPACT_ATOMS: atom_id res chain seq x y z
N MET A 1 26.25 -0.39 -7.37
CA MET A 1 24.86 -0.85 -7.63
C MET A 1 24.28 -0.12 -8.81
N GLY A 2 23.46 -0.78 -9.62
CA GLY A 2 22.97 -0.23 -10.90
C GLY A 2 21.83 0.78 -10.73
N LEU A 3 21.78 1.76 -11.64
CA LEU A 3 20.72 2.77 -11.75
C LEU A 3 19.30 2.16 -11.76
N MET A 4 19.15 0.98 -12.37
CA MET A 4 17.90 0.22 -12.37
C MET A 4 17.41 -0.11 -10.96
N TYR A 5 18.30 -0.55 -10.06
CA TYR A 5 17.90 -0.89 -8.69
C TYR A 5 17.44 0.35 -7.91
N GLN A 6 18.12 1.47 -8.10
CA GLN A 6 17.74 2.73 -7.45
C GLN A 6 16.35 3.19 -7.88
N ILE A 7 16.04 3.13 -9.18
CA ILE A 7 14.72 3.47 -9.69
C ILE A 7 13.63 2.61 -9.04
N VAL A 8 13.85 1.30 -8.97
CA VAL A 8 12.88 0.38 -8.36
C VAL A 8 12.67 0.70 -6.88
N VAL A 9 13.75 0.87 -6.11
CA VAL A 9 13.62 1.19 -4.68
C VAL A 9 12.94 2.54 -4.46
N THR A 10 13.24 3.56 -5.25
CA THR A 10 12.56 4.86 -5.18
C THR A 10 11.07 4.75 -5.53
N LEU A 11 10.71 3.96 -6.53
CA LEU A 11 9.31 3.71 -6.88
C LEU A 11 8.55 3.02 -5.74
N LEU A 12 9.15 2.01 -5.12
CA LEU A 12 8.55 1.33 -3.97
C LEU A 12 8.38 2.27 -2.78
N SER A 13 9.38 3.12 -2.50
CA SER A 13 9.26 4.17 -1.46
C SER A 13 8.11 5.12 -1.73
N PHE A 14 7.93 5.53 -3.00
CA PHE A 14 6.83 6.40 -3.39
C PHE A 14 5.47 5.72 -3.18
N LEU A 15 5.33 4.45 -3.56
CA LEU A 15 4.10 3.69 -3.34
C LEU A 15 3.80 3.49 -1.85
N GLU A 16 4.81 3.20 -1.03
CA GLU A 16 4.67 3.09 0.42
C GLU A 16 4.18 4.42 1.03
N PHE A 17 4.78 5.54 0.61
CA PHE A 17 4.33 6.87 1.03
C PHE A 17 2.89 7.17 0.58
N ALA A 18 2.51 6.82 -0.65
CA ALA A 18 1.15 7.01 -1.16
C ALA A 18 0.12 6.20 -0.36
N MET A 19 0.45 4.95 -0.01
CA MET A 19 -0.38 4.14 0.89
C MET A 19 -0.50 4.82 2.27
N PHE A 20 0.61 5.25 2.86
CA PHE A 20 0.59 5.95 4.14
C PHE A 20 -0.28 7.22 4.11
N ALA A 21 -0.17 8.03 3.05
CA ALA A 21 -1.03 9.20 2.85
C ALA A 21 -2.52 8.82 2.75
N ARG A 22 -2.86 7.76 2.01
CA ARG A 22 -4.23 7.23 1.92
C ARG A 22 -4.76 6.78 3.29
N ALA A 23 -3.92 6.13 4.09
CA ALA A 23 -4.28 5.71 5.44
C ALA A 23 -4.60 6.91 6.34
N ILE A 24 -3.77 7.96 6.32
CA ILE A 24 -4.02 9.21 7.05
C ILE A 24 -5.34 9.85 6.59
N LEU A 25 -5.55 9.99 5.28
CA LEU A 25 -6.77 10.60 4.74
C LEU A 25 -8.04 9.83 5.11
N SER A 26 -7.96 8.51 5.26
CA SER A 26 -9.10 7.66 5.62
C SER A 26 -9.70 7.99 7.00
N TRP A 27 -8.92 8.63 7.88
CA TRP A 27 -9.39 9.08 9.20
C TRP A 27 -10.19 10.38 9.14
N PHE A 28 -10.07 11.16 8.07
CA PHE A 28 -10.81 12.40 7.88
C PHE A 28 -12.04 12.15 7.01
N PRO A 29 -13.28 12.37 7.50
CA PRO A 29 -14.50 12.16 6.70
C PRO A 29 -14.49 12.93 5.37
N GLN A 30 -14.03 14.18 5.41
CA GLN A 30 -13.90 15.07 4.24
C GLN A 30 -12.81 14.57 3.25
N GLY A 31 -11.84 13.81 3.74
CA GLY A 31 -10.75 13.25 2.95
C GLY A 31 -11.19 12.06 2.11
N ARG A 32 -12.19 11.29 2.54
CA ARG A 32 -12.63 10.04 1.88
C ARG A 32 -13.19 10.28 0.48
N ASP A 33 -13.96 11.35 0.29
CA ASP A 33 -14.58 11.68 -1.01
C ASP A 33 -13.78 12.74 -1.79
N SER A 34 -12.54 13.01 -1.37
CA SER A 34 -11.69 14.00 -2.03
C SER A 34 -11.05 13.43 -3.30
N ARG A 35 -10.82 14.30 -4.29
CA ARG A 35 -10.05 13.96 -5.51
C ARG A 35 -8.65 13.42 -5.19
N LEU A 36 -8.05 13.87 -4.09
CA LEU A 36 -6.75 13.38 -3.62
C LEU A 36 -6.84 11.91 -3.20
N ASN A 37 -7.86 11.53 -2.45
CA ASN A 37 -8.06 10.14 -2.04
C ASN A 37 -8.38 9.24 -3.24
N GLU A 38 -9.15 9.73 -4.22
CA GLU A 38 -9.41 9.00 -5.47
C GLU A 38 -8.11 8.74 -6.25
N MET A 39 -7.23 9.75 -6.37
CA MET A 39 -5.91 9.58 -6.99
C MET A 39 -5.05 8.56 -6.24
N LEU A 40 -5.00 8.65 -4.91
CA LEU A 40 -4.26 7.69 -4.09
C LEU A 40 -4.85 6.28 -4.18
N TYR A 41 -6.17 6.15 -4.25
CA TYR A 41 -6.85 4.89 -4.51
C TYR A 41 -6.38 4.29 -5.83
N PHE A 42 -6.44 5.05 -6.92
CA PHE A 42 -6.02 4.58 -8.24
C PHE A 42 -4.56 4.09 -8.27
N VAL A 43 -3.65 4.80 -7.59
CA VAL A 43 -2.23 4.45 -7.52
C VAL A 43 -1.97 3.22 -6.65
N THR A 44 -2.67 3.10 -5.52
CA THR A 44 -2.36 2.09 -4.48
C THR A 44 -3.18 0.80 -4.61
N GLU A 45 -4.38 0.87 -5.18
CA GLU A 45 -5.29 -0.27 -5.27
C GLU A 45 -4.73 -1.46 -6.08
N PRO A 46 -3.99 -1.28 -7.20
CA PRO A 46 -3.37 -2.41 -7.89
C PRO A 46 -2.42 -3.23 -6.99
N ILE A 47 -1.80 -2.60 -6.00
CA ILE A 47 -0.93 -3.26 -5.02
C ILE A 47 -1.76 -3.95 -3.94
N ILE A 48 -2.87 -3.35 -3.51
CA ILE A 48 -3.74 -3.86 -2.43
C ILE A 48 -4.69 -4.97 -2.91
N MET A 49 -5.16 -4.91 -4.16
CA MET A 49 -6.17 -5.82 -4.72
C MET A 49 -5.78 -7.31 -4.65
N PRO A 50 -4.53 -7.73 -4.93
CA PRO A 50 -4.11 -9.11 -4.73
C PRO A 50 -4.31 -9.57 -3.29
N PHE A 51 -3.98 -8.72 -2.32
CA PHE A 51 -4.18 -9.02 -0.90
C PHE A 51 -5.67 -9.05 -0.54
N ARG A 52 -6.51 -8.19 -1.13
CA ARG A 52 -7.97 -8.28 -0.94
C ARG A 52 -8.51 -9.63 -1.35
N LYS A 53 -8.10 -10.14 -2.51
CA LYS A 53 -8.50 -11.48 -2.99
C LYS A 53 -8.03 -12.59 -2.05
N LEU A 54 -6.83 -12.46 -1.47
CA LEU A 54 -6.31 -13.41 -0.49
C LEU A 54 -7.05 -13.35 0.85
N THR A 55 -7.46 -12.16 1.29
CA THR A 55 -8.13 -11.97 2.59
C THR A 55 -9.64 -12.12 2.51
N GLU A 56 -10.24 -12.06 1.33
CA GLU A 56 -11.70 -12.12 1.10
C GLU A 56 -12.39 -13.31 1.81
N PRO A 57 -11.84 -14.54 1.78
CA PRO A 57 -12.46 -15.68 2.45
C PRO A 57 -12.54 -15.49 3.98
N PHE A 58 -11.55 -14.81 4.57
CA PHE A 58 -11.49 -14.54 6.01
C PHE A 58 -12.37 -13.36 6.41
N GLN A 59 -12.56 -12.39 5.52
CA GLN A 59 -13.36 -11.19 5.77
C GLN A 59 -14.87 -11.46 5.65
N ARG A 60 -15.31 -12.43 4.85
CA ARG A 60 -16.74 -12.80 4.75
C ARG A 60 -17.34 -13.33 6.07
N GLY A 61 -16.51 -13.83 6.99
CA GLY A 61 -16.97 -14.40 8.27
C GLY A 61 -16.72 -13.53 9.50
N ASN A 62 -15.89 -12.48 9.40
CA ASN A 62 -15.43 -11.71 10.55
C ASN A 62 -15.81 -10.22 10.47
N MET A 63 -16.36 -9.69 11.57
CA MET A 63 -16.65 -8.26 11.79
C MET A 63 -15.39 -7.44 12.10
N ILE A 64 -14.28 -7.67 11.39
CA ILE A 64 -13.08 -6.84 11.60
C ILE A 64 -13.28 -5.53 10.83
N PRO A 65 -13.42 -4.37 11.51
CA PRO A 65 -13.66 -3.08 10.85
C PRO A 65 -12.40 -2.51 10.18
N ILE A 66 -11.26 -3.21 10.32
CA ILE A 66 -9.96 -2.80 9.78
C ILE A 66 -9.76 -3.44 8.40
N ASP A 67 -9.28 -2.62 7.45
CA ASP A 67 -8.89 -3.10 6.13
C ASP A 67 -7.59 -3.93 6.22
N PHE A 68 -7.74 -5.21 6.57
CA PHE A 68 -6.61 -6.13 6.77
C PHE A 68 -5.79 -6.33 5.49
N ALA A 69 -6.45 -6.30 4.33
CA ALA A 69 -5.78 -6.36 3.03
C ALA A 69 -4.84 -5.17 2.84
N PHE A 70 -5.31 -3.96 3.17
CA PHE A 70 -4.50 -2.75 3.11
C PHE A 70 -3.26 -2.85 4.00
N LEU A 71 -3.43 -3.28 5.25
CA LEU A 71 -2.34 -3.43 6.21
C LEU A 71 -1.30 -4.44 5.72
N LEU A 72 -1.76 -5.60 5.24
CA LEU A 72 -0.89 -6.65 4.73
C LEU A 72 -0.11 -6.18 3.49
N ALA A 73 -0.77 -5.50 2.57
CA ALA A 73 -0.14 -4.91 1.39
C ALA A 73 0.94 -3.88 1.78
N PHE A 74 0.65 -3.01 2.74
CA PHE A 74 1.59 -2.00 3.23
C PHE A 74 2.85 -2.63 3.83
N ILE A 75 2.69 -3.62 4.72
CA ILE A 75 3.81 -4.33 5.34
C ILE A 75 4.64 -5.07 4.29
N MET A 76 4.00 -5.80 3.38
CA MET A 76 4.71 -6.57 2.36
C MET A 76 5.48 -5.68 1.38
N LEU A 77 4.93 -4.52 1.02
CA LEU A 77 5.62 -3.54 0.18
C LEU A 77 6.86 -2.98 0.90
N GLY A 78 6.76 -2.65 2.19
CA GLY A 78 7.89 -2.19 2.99
C GLY A 78 8.99 -3.25 3.14
N VAL A 79 8.62 -4.51 3.38
CA VAL A 79 9.56 -5.64 3.43
C VAL A 79 10.28 -5.79 2.08
N LEU A 80 9.53 -5.80 0.97
CA LEU A 80 10.11 -5.91 -0.37
C LEU A 80 11.09 -4.77 -0.65
N ARG A 81 10.71 -3.53 -0.34
CA ARG A 81 11.59 -2.36 -0.50
C ARG A 81 12.86 -2.55 0.32
N GLN A 82 12.74 -2.95 1.59
CA GLN A 82 13.89 -3.10 2.47
C GLN A 82 14.84 -4.20 2.00
N LEU A 83 14.32 -5.33 1.52
CA LEU A 83 15.14 -6.41 0.94
C LEU A 83 15.90 -5.93 -0.29
N LEU A 84 15.25 -5.20 -1.19
CA LEU A 84 15.89 -4.63 -2.38
C LEU A 84 16.91 -3.54 -2.02
N ALA A 85 16.64 -2.75 -0.98
CA ALA A 85 17.56 -1.75 -0.47
C ALA A 85 18.78 -2.36 0.22
N TYR A 86 18.67 -3.49 0.92
CA TYR A 86 19.84 -4.20 1.44
C TYR A 86 20.75 -4.68 0.30
N GLY A 87 20.17 -5.13 -0.81
CA GLY A 87 20.91 -5.43 -2.02
C GLY A 87 21.47 -4.20 -2.76
N LEU A 88 21.28 -2.97 -2.24
CA LEU A 88 21.90 -1.74 -2.73
C LEU A 88 23.16 -1.32 -1.94
N TYR A 89 23.42 -1.92 -0.78
CA TYR A 89 24.61 -1.66 0.03
C TYR A 89 25.67 -2.74 -0.22
#